data_AF-A0A2D9S541-F1
#
_entry.id   AF-A0A2D9S541-F1
#
_cell.length_a   1.000
_cell.length_b   1.000
_cell.length_c   1.000
_cell.angle_alpha   90.00
_cell.angle_beta   90.00
_cell.angle_gamma   90.00
#
_symmetry.space_group_name_H-M   'P 1'
#
loop_
_entity.id
_entity.type
_entity.pdbx_description
1 polymer ?
#
loop_
_entity_poly.entity_id
_entity_poly.type
_entity_poly.pdbx_seq_one_letter_code
_entity_poly.pdbx_strand_id
1 'polypeptide(L)' 'MSRIGSSAIKVPDGVQVELSGQELKAKGKMGELSLMFCSEV' A
#
# COMPACT_ATOMS: atom_id res chain seq x y z
N MET A 1 -11.90 -11.26 14.31
CA MET A 1 -11.96 -10.77 12.91
C MET A 1 -11.91 -9.25 12.92
N SER A 2 -10.84 -8.66 12.41
CA SER A 2 -10.68 -7.20 12.33
C SER A 2 -11.65 -6.63 11.30
N ARG A 3 -12.46 -5.63 11.71
CA ARG A 3 -13.39 -4.93 10.79
C ARG A 3 -12.65 -4.09 9.75
N ILE A 4 -11.46 -3.59 10.10
CA ILE A 4 -10.66 -2.70 9.26
C ILE A 4 -9.86 -3.51 8.24
N GLY A 5 -9.22 -4.60 8.67
CA GLY A 5 -8.44 -5.47 7.76
C GLY A 5 -9.30 -6.22 6.73
N SER A 6 -10.61 -6.34 6.98
CA SER A 6 -11.56 -6.95 6.03
C SER A 6 -12.10 -5.95 5.00
N SER A 7 -11.81 -4.65 5.16
CA SER A 7 -12.28 -3.60 4.26
C SER A 7 -11.23 -3.34 3.19
N ALA A 8 -11.44 -3.90 1.99
CA ALA A 8 -10.52 -3.70 0.87
C ALA A 8 -10.57 -2.25 0.34
N ILE A 9 -9.39 -1.66 0.12
CA ILE A 9 -9.24 -0.30 -0.43
C ILE A 9 -8.94 -0.44 -1.92
N LYS A 10 -9.76 0.18 -2.77
CA LYS A 10 -9.55 0.16 -4.23
C LYS A 10 -8.41 1.10 -4.60
N VAL A 11 -7.46 0.62 -5.40
CA VAL A 11 -6.40 1.44 -5.97
C VAL A 11 -6.97 2.22 -7.15
N PRO A 12 -6.90 3.56 -7.17
CA PRO A 12 -7.40 4.37 -8.28
C PRO A 12 -6.56 4.20 -9.55
N ASP A 13 -7.19 4.36 -10.72
CA ASP A 13 -6.50 4.34 -12.01
C ASP A 13 -5.44 5.45 -12.07
N GLY A 14 -4.21 5.08 -12.44
CA GLY A 14 -3.04 5.99 -12.47
C GLY A 14 -2.18 5.99 -11.20
N VAL A 15 -2.45 5.09 -10.25
CA VAL A 15 -1.54 4.79 -9.14
C VAL A 15 -0.78 3.49 -9.47
N GLN A 16 0.55 3.58 -9.55
CA GLN A 16 1.43 2.43 -9.72
C GLN A 16 1.91 1.96 -8.35
N VAL A 17 1.56 0.73 -7.99
CA VAL A 17 1.98 0.13 -6.72
C VAL A 17 3.07 -0.89 -7.01
N GLU A 18 4.24 -0.69 -6.41
CA GLU A 18 5.38 -1.61 -6.44
C GLU A 18 5.56 -2.21 -5.05
N LEU A 19 5.68 -3.52 -4.99
CA LEU A 19 5.79 -4.27 -3.74
C LEU A 19 7.08 -5.10 -3.79
N SER A 20 8.08 -4.65 -3.03
CA SER A 20 9.42 -5.21 -2.98
C SER A 20 9.66 -5.78 -1.58
N GLY A 21 9.20 -7.02 -1.36
CA GLY A 21 9.29 -7.69 -0.06
C GLY A 21 8.42 -7.01 0.99
N GLN A 22 9.05 -6.31 1.93
CA GLN A 22 8.37 -5.51 2.98
C GLN A 22 8.24 -4.03 2.60
N GLU A 23 8.84 -3.58 1.50
CA GLU A 23 8.75 -2.20 1.04
C GLU A 23 7.61 -2.06 0.02
N LEU A 24 6.64 -1.20 0.32
CA LEU A 24 5.53 -0.86 -0.57
C LEU A 24 5.69 0.58 -1.05
N LYS A 25 5.77 0.75 -2.37
CA LYS A 25 5.85 2.06 -3.01
C LYS A 25 4.59 2.30 -3.82
N ALA A 26 3.92 3.40 -3.57
CA ALA A 26 2.77 3.86 -4.33
C ALA A 26 3.15 5.16 -5.04
N LYS A 27 3.28 5.11 -6.37
CA LYS A 27 3.48 6.27 -7.23
C LYS A 27 2.15 6.74 -7.76
N GLY A 28 1.75 7.96 -7.42
CA GLY A 28 0.56 8.62 -7.94
C GLY A 28 0.90 9.82 -8.80
N LYS A 29 -0.15 10.50 -9.28
CA LYS A 29 -0.04 11.69 -10.14
C LYS A 29 0.72 12.87 -9.49
N MET A 30 0.71 12.96 -8.16
CA MET A 30 1.25 14.10 -7.40
C MET A 30 2.56 13.78 -6.67
N GLY A 31 3.08 12.55 -6.77
CA GLY A 31 4.30 12.13 -6.08
C GLY A 31 4.33 10.65 -5.74
N GLU A 32 5.39 10.25 -5.06
CA GLU A 32 5.62 8.88 -4.61
C GLU A 32 5.60 8.77 -3.08
N LEU A 33 4.96 7.73 -2.57
CA LEU A 33 4.91 7.39 -1.15
C LEU A 33 5.53 6.00 -0.97
N SER A 34 6.49 5.90 -0.05
CA SER A 34 7.07 4.62 0.37
C SER A 34 6.66 4.31 1.81
N LEU A 35 6.24 3.07 2.05
CA LEU A 35 5.91 2.52 3.35
C LEU A 35 6.67 1.21 3.54
N MET A 36 7.21 1.00 4.73
CA MET A 36 7.83 -0.26 5.12
C MET A 36 6.88 -0.98 6.05
N PHE A 37 6.46 -2.19 5.67
CA PHE A 37 5.61 -3.03 6.51
C PHE A 37 6.42 -3.54 7.71
N CYS A 38 6.01 -3.19 8.92
CA CYS A 38 6.54 -3.82 10.13
C CYS A 38 6.08 -5.27 10.19
N SER A 39 6.99 -6.18 10.54
CA SER A 39 6.64 -7.55 10.90
C SER A 39 5.77 -7.55 12.17
N GLU A 40 4.61 -8.20 12.12
CA GLU A 40 3.81 -8.48 13.31
C GLU A 40 4.62 -9.33 14.31
N VAL A 41 4.57 -8.95 15.59
CA VAL A 41 5.11 -9.70 16.74
C VAL A 41 3.98 -10.46 17.43
#